data_AF-A0A453S6C0-F1
#
_entry.id   AF-A0A453S6C0-F1
#
_cell.length_a   1.000
_cell.length_b   1.000
_cell.length_c   1.000
_cell.angle_alpha   90.00
_cell.angle_beta   90.00
_cell.angle_gamma   90.00
#
_symmetry.space_group_name_H-M   'P 1'
#
loop_
_entity.id
_entity.type
_entity.pdbx_description
1 polymer ?
#
loop_
_entity_poly.entity_id
_entity_poly.type
_entity_poly.pdbx_seq_one_letter_code
_entity_poly.pdbx_strand_id
1 'polypeptide(L)' 'QLEVKNNHGWCPTFNNLTNLTLDRWCMHADLYAMIVFLQNSPNLKKLTLKLNE' A
#
# COMPACT_ATOMS: atom_id res chain seq x y z
N GLN A 1 -5.90 -19.56 1.85
CA GLN A 1 -4.96 -18.49 2.24
C GLN A 1 -4.45 -17.85 0.96
N LEU A 2 -4.77 -16.58 0.73
CA LEU A 2 -4.25 -15.85 -0.44
C LEU A 2 -2.78 -15.54 -0.18
N GLU A 3 -1.91 -16.37 -0.75
CA GLU A 3 -0.48 -16.11 -0.76
C GLU A 3 -0.26 -14.86 -1.63
N VAL A 4 0.06 -13.73 -1.00
CA VAL A 4 0.44 -12.50 -1.71
C VAL A 4 1.80 -12.80 -2.36
N LYS A 5 1.77 -13.44 -3.54
CA LYS A 5 2.95 -13.60 -4.38
C LYS A 5 3.48 -12.21 -4.64
N ASN A 6 4.71 -11.96 -4.20
CA ASN A 6 5.45 -10.73 -4.46
C ASN A 6 5.33 -10.40 -5.95
N ASN A 7 4.47 -9.44 -6.28
CA ASN A 7 4.15 -9.04 -7.64
C ASN A 7 5.22 -8.09 -8.16
N HIS A 8 6.49 -8.52 -8.05
CA HIS A 8 7.70 -7.74 -8.34
C HIS A 8 7.73 -7.17 -9.77
N GLY A 9 6.81 -7.57 -10.66
CA GLY A 9 6.72 -7.06 -12.02
C GLY A 9 5.63 -6.02 -12.31
N TRP A 10 4.56 -5.93 -11.51
CA TRP A 10 3.42 -5.05 -11.87
C TRP A 10 3.42 -3.69 -11.14
N CYS A 11 3.91 -3.66 -9.91
CA CYS A 11 3.99 -2.43 -9.13
C CYS A 11 5.45 -2.01 -8.97
N PRO A 12 5.82 -0.76 -9.30
CA PRO A 12 7.17 -0.28 -9.09
C PRO A 12 7.48 -0.13 -7.60
N THR A 13 8.76 -0.27 -7.24
CA THR A 13 9.23 0.07 -5.90
C THR A 13 9.32 1.59 -5.73
N PHE A 14 8.64 2.12 -4.72
CA PHE A 14 8.62 3.52 -4.34
C PHE A 14 9.73 3.85 -3.33
N ASN A 15 10.99 3.79 -3.78
CA ASN A 15 12.16 4.01 -2.91
C ASN A 15 12.18 5.39 -2.23
N ASN A 16 11.56 6.41 -2.80
CA ASN A 16 11.55 7.77 -2.24
C ASN A 16 10.27 8.11 -1.46
N LEU A 17 9.30 7.18 -1.41
CA LEU A 17 8.02 7.44 -0.74
C LEU A 17 8.20 7.30 0.77
N THR A 18 8.15 8.44 1.46
CA THR A 18 8.29 8.51 2.93
C THR A 18 6.97 8.74 3.64
N ASN A 19 5.97 9.29 2.94
CA ASN A 19 4.65 9.58 3.47
C ASN A 19 3.60 9.09 2.47
N LEU A 20 2.65 8.30 2.95
CA LEU A 20 1.55 7.78 2.14
C LEU A 20 0.24 8.14 2.84
N THR A 21 -0.68 8.72 2.09
CA THR A 21 -2.07 8.92 2.52
C THR A 21 -2.96 8.09 1.63
N LEU A 22 -3.76 7.22 2.24
CA LEU A 22 -4.77 6.42 1.54
C LEU A 22 -6.16 6.83 2.04
N ASP A 23 -7.11 6.80 1.12
CA ASP A 23 -8.52 7.07 1.41
C ASP A 23 -9.31 5.75 1.51
N ARG A 24 -10.61 5.81 1.80
CA ARG A 24 -11.49 4.68 2.06
C ARG A 24 -11.44 3.59 0.98
N TRP A 25 -11.15 3.94 -0.27
CA TRP A 25 -11.00 2.98 -1.37
C TRP A 25 -9.97 1.89 -1.07
N CYS A 26 -8.94 2.17 -0.25
CA CYS A 26 -7.91 1.20 0.11
C CYS A 26 -8.38 0.13 1.13
N MET A 27 -9.57 0.33 1.72
CA MET A 27 -10.20 -0.59 2.67
C MET A 27 -11.04 -1.67 1.99
N HIS A 28 -11.22 -1.60 0.67
CA HIS A 28 -11.92 -2.63 -0.10
C HIS A 28 -11.00 -3.83 -0.40
N ALA A 29 -11.60 -4.98 -0.72
CA ALA A 29 -10.91 -6.20 -1.16
C ALA A 29 -9.76 -6.61 -0.21
N ASP A 30 -10.08 -6.79 1.08
CA ASP A 30 -9.16 -7.27 2.11
C ASP A 30 -7.87 -6.46 2.21
N LEU A 31 -7.96 -5.13 2.05
CA LEU A 31 -6.84 -4.21 2.15
C LEU A 31 -5.74 -4.47 1.10
N TYR A 32 -6.08 -5.12 -0.03
CA TYR A 32 -5.10 -5.51 -1.04
C TYR A 32 -4.27 -4.31 -1.54
N ALA A 33 -4.93 -3.20 -1.87
CA ALA A 33 -4.24 -2.00 -2.33
C ALA A 33 -3.26 -1.47 -1.27
N MET A 34 -3.68 -1.45 0.01
CA MET A 34 -2.82 -1.02 1.11
C MET A 34 -1.60 -1.94 1.26
N ILE A 35 -1.79 -3.26 1.20
CA ILE A 35 -0.70 -4.25 1.26
C ILE A 35 0.30 -4.03 0.13
N VAL A 36 -0.18 -3.84 -1.11
CA VAL A 36 0.68 -3.59 -2.27
C VAL A 36 1.54 -2.34 -2.08
N PHE A 37 0.97 -1.22 -1.61
CA PHE A 37 1.76 -0.01 -1.37
C PHE A 37 2.77 -0.19 -0.25
N LEU A 38 2.40 -0.87 0.84
CA LEU A 38 3.31 -1.11 1.95
C LEU A 38 4.49 -2.00 1.53
N GLN A 39 4.23 -3.04 0.74
CA GLN A 39 5.29 -3.92 0.22
C GLN A 39 6.23 -3.20 -0.76
N ASN A 40 5.72 -2.24 -1.53
CA ASN A 40 6.51 -1.52 -2.54
C ASN A 40 7.17 -0.25 -2.01
N SER A 41 6.99 0.13 -0.74
CA SER A 41 7.49 1.41 -0.21
C SER A 41 8.48 1.17 0.93
N PRO A 42 9.72 0.71 0.64
CA PRO A 42 10.67 0.27 1.67
C PRO A 42 11.10 1.39 2.62
N ASN A 43 11.00 2.66 2.21
CA ASN A 43 11.40 3.83 3.00
C ASN A 43 10.19 4.60 3.59
N LEU A 44 9.02 3.98 3.63
CA LEU A 44 7.81 4.61 4.18
C LEU A 44 7.97 4.83 5.69
N LYS A 45 7.79 6.09 6.12
CA LYS A 45 7.88 6.49 7.53
C LYS A 45 6.53 6.78 8.15
N LYS A 46 5.58 7.24 7.34
CA LYS A 46 4.23 7.61 7.79
C LYS A 46 3.17 7.10 6.84
N LEU A 47 2.22 6.35 7.39
CA LEU A 47 0.96 6.01 6.75
C LEU A 47 -0.17 6.83 7.41
N THR A 48 -1.00 7.47 6.60
CA THR A 48 -2.22 8.15 7.05
C THR A 48 -3.42 7.51 6.36
N LEU A 49 -4.39 7.05 7.13
CA LEU A 49 -5.64 6.50 6.62
C LEU A 49 -6.75 7.53 6.83
N LYS A 50 -7.32 8.02 5.73
CA LYS A 50 -8.53 8.83 5.74
C LYS A 50 -9.72 7.89 5.65
N LEU A 51 -10.36 7.68 6.79
CA LEU A 51 -11.47 6.74 6.92
C LEU A 51 -12.83 7.42 6.78
N ASN A 52 -12.89 8.76 6.77
CA ASN A 52 -14.10 9.58 6.65
C ASN A 52 -13.79 10.81 5.77
N GLU A 53 -14.84 11.39 5.16
CA GLU A 53 -14.77 12.72 4.56
C GLU A 53 -14.50 13.79 5.63
#